data_AF-A0A5K1CEP9-F1
#
_entry.id   AF-A0A5K1CEP9-F1
#
_cell.length_a   1.000
_cell.length_b   1.000
_cell.length_c   1.000
_cell.angle_alpha   90.00
_cell.angle_beta   90.00
_cell.angle_gamma   90.00
#
_symmetry.space_group_name_H-M   'P 1'
#
loop_
_entity.id
_entity.type
_entity.pdbx_description
1 polymer ?
#
loop_
_entity_poly.entity_id
_entity_poly.type
_entity_poly.pdbx_seq_one_letter_code
_entity_poly.pdbx_strand_id
1 'polypeptide(L)'
;MIDVDMFDDDDERVLFIIRMVFVFVFFWLKDQPSSRRIVHPFRDAGTSFVQLMLHGHPKNCLDLLRMEGHIYMRLCNILRDRNLLEDARDITVEEQVAILLLTIEHNERNRAVQNTFQHSGQTISKYVSLVLRAICILDKDYVRRPNDEMIPAHIRHSKRFFSYFE
;
A
#
# COMPACT_ATOMS: atom_id res chain seq x y z
N MET A 1 2.78 -70.14 -2.10
CA MET A 1 1.65 -69.19 -2.06
C MET A 1 1.97 -68.25 -0.91
N ILE A 2 1.92 -66.95 -1.16
CA ILE A 2 2.81 -65.92 -0.60
C ILE A 2 2.53 -65.66 0.90
N ASP A 3 3.59 -65.53 1.71
CA ASP A 3 3.53 -64.95 3.06
C ASP A 3 3.23 -63.44 2.92
N VAL A 4 1.96 -63.06 3.05
CA VAL A 4 1.47 -61.68 2.91
C VAL A 4 0.80 -61.23 4.21
N ASP A 5 1.44 -61.42 5.38
CA ASP A 5 0.85 -60.92 6.64
C ASP A 5 1.88 -60.62 7.75
N MET A 6 3.18 -60.64 7.47
CA MET A 6 4.22 -60.43 8.51
C MET A 6 4.79 -58.99 8.56
N PHE A 7 4.31 -58.07 7.71
CA PHE A 7 4.84 -56.70 7.61
C PHE A 7 3.81 -55.60 7.94
N ASP A 8 2.57 -55.95 8.31
CA ASP A 8 1.49 -54.96 8.48
C ASP A 8 1.41 -54.38 9.91
N ASP A 9 1.80 -55.14 10.94
CA ASP A 9 1.76 -54.69 12.35
C ASP A 9 2.80 -53.61 12.67
N ASP A 10 3.99 -53.69 12.06
CA ASP A 10 5.04 -52.67 12.24
C ASP A 10 4.70 -51.37 11.51
N ASP A 11 4.08 -51.43 10.33
CA ASP A 11 3.65 -50.25 9.59
C ASP A 11 2.50 -49.51 10.30
N GLU A 12 1.55 -50.24 10.90
CA GLU A 12 0.50 -49.64 11.73
C GLU A 12 1.08 -48.96 12.99
N ARG A 13 2.06 -49.59 13.64
CA ARG A 13 2.77 -49.00 14.79
C ARG A 13 3.54 -47.75 14.41
N VAL A 14 4.24 -47.77 13.27
CA VAL A 14 4.96 -46.62 12.73
C VAL A 14 3.97 -45.49 12.42
N LEU A 15 2.82 -45.79 11.80
CA LEU A 15 1.79 -44.81 11.49
C LEU A 15 1.16 -44.21 12.76
N PHE A 16 0.97 -45.00 13.82
CA PHE A 16 0.49 -44.55 15.11
C PHE A 16 1.49 -43.59 15.78
N ILE A 17 2.78 -43.92 15.76
CA ILE A 17 3.85 -43.05 16.28
C ILE A 17 3.91 -41.74 15.48
N ILE A 18 3.85 -41.80 14.16
CA ILE A 18 3.81 -40.61 13.30
C ILE A 18 2.61 -39.73 13.66
N ARG A 19 1.42 -40.31 13.82
CA ARG A 19 0.22 -39.56 14.24
C ARG A 19 0.37 -38.92 15.60
N MET A 20 0.92 -39.64 16.59
CA MET A 20 1.20 -39.10 17.92
C MET A 20 2.19 -37.93 17.87
N VAL A 21 3.26 -38.04 17.08
CA VAL A 21 4.25 -36.96 16.88
C VAL A 21 3.60 -35.77 16.18
N PHE A 22 2.79 -35.98 15.14
CA PHE A 22 2.07 -34.90 14.46
C PHE A 22 1.08 -34.19 15.37
N VAL A 23 0.32 -34.94 16.18
CA VAL A 23 -0.60 -34.38 17.16
C VAL A 23 0.17 -33.58 18.21
N PHE A 24 1.27 -34.12 18.74
CA PHE A 24 2.11 -33.42 19.70
C PHE A 24 2.73 -32.14 19.12
N VAL A 25 3.28 -32.19 17.91
CA VAL A 25 3.81 -31.02 17.19
C VAL A 25 2.70 -30.01 16.89
N PHE A 26 1.50 -30.46 16.50
CA PHE A 26 0.36 -29.59 16.25
C PHE A 26 -0.12 -28.89 17.52
N PHE A 27 -0.23 -29.63 18.64
CA PHE A 27 -0.53 -29.05 19.94
C PHE A 27 0.57 -28.09 20.39
N TRP A 28 1.85 -28.43 20.22
CA TRP A 28 2.98 -27.57 20.57
C TRP A 28 3.05 -26.31 19.70
N LEU A 29 2.73 -26.40 18.40
CA LEU A 29 2.58 -25.26 17.50
C LEU A 29 1.38 -24.38 17.89
N LYS A 30 0.27 -24.99 18.31
CA LYS A 30 -0.93 -24.27 18.74
C LYS A 30 -0.75 -23.60 20.10
N ASP A 31 0.01 -24.23 20.98
CA ASP A 31 0.27 -23.79 22.35
C ASP A 31 1.53 -22.92 22.46
N GLN A 32 2.20 -22.61 21.34
CA GLN A 32 3.15 -21.50 21.30
C GLN A 32 2.38 -20.21 21.61
N PRO A 33 2.66 -19.53 22.73
CA PRO A 33 2.07 -18.24 23.00
C PRO A 33 2.57 -17.29 21.91
N SER A 34 1.72 -17.03 20.93
CA SER A 34 1.85 -15.90 20.03
C SER A 34 1.72 -14.65 20.90
N SER A 35 2.83 -14.24 21.52
CA SER A 35 2.97 -12.92 22.08
C SER A 35 2.90 -11.97 20.89
N ARG A 36 1.67 -11.63 20.47
CA ARG A 36 1.41 -10.63 19.45
C ARG A 36 1.82 -9.30 20.07
N ARG A 37 3.11 -9.00 19.98
CA ARG A 37 3.63 -7.68 20.34
C ARG A 37 3.08 -6.69 19.33
N ILE A 38 2.58 -5.57 19.83
CA ILE A 38 2.13 -4.46 18.99
C ILE A 38 3.37 -3.98 18.22
N VAL A 39 3.35 -4.14 16.90
CA VAL A 39 4.47 -3.71 16.01
C VAL A 39 4.44 -2.20 15.81
N HIS A 40 3.25 -1.60 15.86
CA HIS A 40 3.04 -0.17 15.65
C HIS A 40 2.28 0.46 16.82
N PRO A 41 2.99 0.95 17.86
CA PRO A 41 2.36 1.47 19.07
C PRO A 41 1.92 2.95 18.95
N PHE A 42 2.50 3.72 18.01
CA PHE A 42 2.29 5.16 17.90
C PHE A 42 1.29 5.49 16.79
N ARG A 43 0.00 5.53 17.14
CA ARG A 43 -1.07 5.81 16.17
C ARG A 43 -1.06 7.22 15.59
N ASP A 44 -0.48 8.16 16.33
CA ASP A 44 -0.35 9.59 16.01
C ASP A 44 0.92 9.91 15.21
N ALA A 45 1.80 8.92 14.97
CA ALA A 45 3.05 9.13 14.26
C ALA A 45 2.83 9.64 12.83
N GLY A 46 1.84 9.11 12.12
CA GLY A 46 1.51 9.55 10.75
C GLY A 46 1.03 11.01 10.71
N THR A 47 0.15 11.39 11.62
CA THR A 47 -0.32 12.78 11.73
C THR A 47 0.84 13.71 12.11
N SER A 48 1.69 13.30 13.07
CA SER A 48 2.88 14.06 13.45
C SER A 48 3.86 14.22 12.28
N PHE A 49 4.04 13.17 11.48
CA PHE A 49 4.86 13.20 10.28
C PHE A 49 4.33 14.24 9.27
N VAL A 50 3.03 14.24 8.99
CA VAL A 50 2.40 15.23 8.10
C VAL A 50 2.59 16.65 8.63
N GLN A 51 2.41 16.87 9.94
CA GLN A 51 2.61 18.18 10.55
C GLN A 51 4.07 18.67 10.44
N LEU A 52 5.05 17.80 10.67
CA LEU A 52 6.48 18.11 10.50
C LEU A 52 6.85 18.38 9.04
N MET A 53 6.21 17.66 8.11
CA MET A 53 6.40 17.87 6.68
C MET A 53 5.86 19.24 6.25
N LEU A 54 4.68 19.65 6.73
CA LEU A 54 4.02 20.91 6.37
C LEU A 54 4.63 22.14 7.06
N HIS A 55 4.89 22.05 8.36
CA HIS A 55 5.29 23.18 9.20
C HIS A 55 6.78 23.18 9.56
N GLY A 56 7.52 22.16 9.12
CA GLY A 56 8.97 22.09 9.28
C GLY A 56 9.71 22.98 8.28
N HIS A 57 10.77 22.44 7.69
CA HIS A 57 11.55 23.18 6.71
C HIS A 57 10.73 23.35 5.41
N PRO A 58 10.73 24.52 4.76
CA PRO A 58 9.88 24.81 3.60
C PRO A 58 10.14 23.88 2.39
N LYS A 59 11.31 23.24 2.35
CA LYS A 59 11.63 22.23 1.32
C LYS A 59 11.10 20.84 1.62
N ASN A 60 10.64 20.53 2.83
CA ASN A 60 10.24 19.18 3.22
C ASN A 60 9.17 18.61 2.28
N CYS A 61 8.10 19.36 2.00
CA CYS A 61 7.09 18.93 1.03
C CYS A 61 7.68 18.73 -0.36
N LEU A 62 8.57 19.60 -0.83
CA LEU A 62 9.17 19.44 -2.16
C LEU A 62 10.10 18.23 -2.23
N ASP A 63 10.86 17.96 -1.17
CA ASP A 63 11.83 16.89 -1.11
C ASP A 63 11.15 15.52 -0.94
N LEU A 64 10.03 15.46 -0.20
CA LEU A 64 9.29 14.24 0.16
C LEU A 64 8.07 13.94 -0.72
N LEU A 65 7.42 14.99 -1.26
CA LEU A 65 6.17 14.92 -2.04
C LEU A 65 6.31 15.51 -3.46
N ARG A 66 7.51 15.94 -3.87
CA ARG A 66 7.76 16.61 -5.17
C ARG A 66 6.78 17.74 -5.47
N MET A 67 6.20 18.33 -4.44
CA MET A 67 5.08 19.26 -4.50
C MET A 67 5.23 20.27 -3.38
N GLU A 68 4.94 21.54 -3.66
CA GLU A 68 4.92 22.56 -2.63
C GLU A 68 3.79 22.31 -1.63
N GLY A 69 4.02 22.59 -0.33
CA GLY A 69 3.08 22.26 0.73
C GLY A 69 1.67 22.85 0.52
N HIS A 70 1.58 24.05 -0.06
CA HIS A 70 0.30 24.68 -0.38
C HIS A 70 -0.45 23.96 -1.50
N ILE A 71 0.24 23.40 -2.49
CA ILE A 71 -0.37 22.59 -3.57
C ILE A 71 -0.83 21.25 -3.01
N TYR A 72 -0.03 20.64 -2.13
CA TYR A 72 -0.40 19.39 -1.45
C TYR A 72 -1.68 19.57 -0.60
N MET A 73 -1.77 20.64 0.19
CA MET A 73 -2.98 20.95 0.96
C MET A 73 -4.17 21.22 0.04
N ARG A 74 -3.95 21.90 -1.08
CA ARG A 74 -5.00 22.13 -2.09
C ARG A 74 -5.49 20.81 -2.69
N LEU A 75 -4.61 19.86 -2.98
CA LEU A 75 -4.99 18.52 -3.44
C LEU A 75 -5.84 17.80 -2.40
N CYS A 76 -5.42 17.80 -1.13
CA CYS A 76 -6.18 17.18 -0.04
C CYS A 76 -7.59 17.78 0.09
N ASN A 77 -7.71 19.11 0.02
CA ASN A 77 -8.99 19.80 0.05
C ASN A 77 -9.87 19.44 -1.15
N ILE A 78 -9.33 19.41 -2.37
CA ILE A 78 -10.10 19.02 -3.56
C ILE A 78 -10.66 17.58 -3.42
N LEU A 79 -9.85 16.66 -2.91
CA LEU A 79 -10.27 15.26 -2.72
C LEU A 79 -11.36 15.15 -1.64
N ARG A 80 -11.26 15.96 -0.58
CA ARG A 80 -12.26 16.05 0.50
C ARG A 80 -13.57 16.70 0.01
N ASP A 81 -13.49 17.87 -0.64
CA ASP A 81 -14.65 18.65 -1.11
C ASP A 81 -15.48 17.89 -2.14
N ARG A 82 -14.83 17.02 -2.93
CA ARG A 82 -15.48 16.15 -3.91
C ARG A 82 -16.00 14.84 -3.32
N ASN A 83 -15.91 14.65 -2.01
CA ASN A 83 -16.26 13.41 -1.31
C ASN A 83 -15.55 12.17 -1.90
N LEU A 84 -14.34 12.35 -2.42
CA LEU A 84 -13.52 11.24 -2.93
C LEU A 84 -12.73 10.58 -1.81
N LEU A 85 -12.36 11.36 -0.80
CA LEU A 85 -11.70 10.93 0.43
C LEU A 85 -12.38 11.56 1.64
N GLU A 86 -12.40 10.82 2.74
CA GLU A 86 -12.88 11.29 4.04
C GLU A 86 -11.89 10.88 5.14
N ASP A 87 -11.90 11.63 6.24
CA ASP A 87 -11.09 11.28 7.40
C ASP A 87 -11.60 9.96 7.99
N ALA A 88 -10.68 9.01 8.18
CA ALA A 88 -10.98 7.79 8.92
C ALA A 88 -10.77 8.02 10.41
N ARG A 89 -11.22 7.06 11.24
CA ARG A 89 -11.12 7.14 12.72
C ARG A 89 -9.73 7.59 13.23
N ASP A 90 -8.67 7.07 12.63
CA ASP A 90 -7.28 7.27 13.09
C ASP A 90 -6.36 7.85 12.00
N ILE A 91 -6.87 8.15 10.79
CA ILE A 91 -6.04 8.53 9.64
C ILE A 91 -6.76 9.61 8.82
N THR A 92 -6.19 10.82 8.82
CA THR A 92 -6.74 11.98 8.10
C THR A 92 -6.50 11.87 6.60
N VAL A 93 -7.27 12.60 5.79
CA VAL A 93 -7.07 12.66 4.32
C VAL A 93 -5.65 13.08 3.97
N GLU A 94 -5.07 14.05 4.70
CA GLU A 94 -3.69 14.48 4.50
C GLU A 94 -2.73 13.30 4.66
N GLU A 95 -2.87 12.52 5.74
CA GLU A 95 -2.06 11.34 5.99
C GLU A 95 -2.26 10.27 4.91
N GLN A 96 -3.49 10.02 4.47
CA GLN A 96 -3.79 9.09 3.39
C GLN A 96 -3.08 9.49 2.08
N VAL A 97 -3.15 10.77 1.71
CA VAL A 97 -2.52 11.30 0.50
C VAL A 97 -0.99 11.24 0.63
N ALA A 98 -0.45 11.58 1.81
CA ALA A 98 0.99 11.49 2.07
C ALA A 98 1.51 10.05 1.94
N ILE A 99 0.76 9.05 2.43
CA ILE A 99 1.11 7.62 2.27
C ILE A 99 1.30 7.27 0.79
N LEU A 100 0.37 7.67 -0.09
CA LEU A 100 0.49 7.40 -1.52
C LEU A 100 1.71 8.11 -2.12
N LEU A 101 1.82 9.42 -1.91
CA LEU A 101 2.86 10.25 -2.51
C LEU A 101 4.26 9.76 -2.11
N LEU A 102 4.51 9.50 -0.82
CA LEU A 102 5.79 8.92 -0.37
C LEU A 102 6.07 7.56 -1.01
N THR A 103 5.04 6.73 -1.17
CA THR A 103 5.20 5.39 -1.76
C THR A 103 5.63 5.48 -3.22
N ILE A 104 4.96 6.32 -4.02
CA ILE A 104 5.21 6.39 -5.48
C ILE A 104 6.45 7.20 -5.83
N GLU A 105 6.76 8.27 -5.09
CA GLU A 105 7.82 9.20 -5.46
C GLU A 105 9.22 8.67 -5.16
N HIS A 106 9.35 7.95 -4.05
CA HIS A 106 10.62 7.39 -3.60
C HIS A 106 10.73 5.90 -3.93
N ASN A 107 9.72 5.31 -4.60
CA ASN A 107 9.59 3.86 -4.81
C ASN A 107 9.80 3.09 -3.50
N GLU A 108 9.19 3.61 -2.43
CA GLU A 108 9.41 3.11 -1.09
C GLU A 108 8.75 1.74 -0.93
N ARG A 109 9.47 0.85 -0.25
CA ARG A 109 8.91 -0.47 0.06
C ARG A 109 7.81 -0.27 1.08
N ASN A 110 6.73 -1.05 0.96
CA ASN A 110 5.60 -1.01 1.91
C ASN A 110 6.09 -1.04 3.38
N ARG A 111 7.11 -1.86 3.69
CA ARG A 111 7.70 -1.93 5.04
C ARG A 111 8.33 -0.63 5.54
N ALA A 112 8.93 0.18 4.67
CA ALA A 112 9.49 1.49 5.05
C ALA A 112 8.35 2.46 5.40
N VAL A 113 7.30 2.50 4.57
CA VAL A 113 6.11 3.33 4.79
C VAL A 113 5.37 2.92 6.08
N GLN A 114 5.27 1.62 6.37
CA GLN A 114 4.73 1.12 7.64
C GLN A 114 5.50 1.66 8.85
N ASN A 115 6.83 1.77 8.76
CA ASN A 115 7.65 2.31 9.84
C ASN A 115 7.49 3.84 9.96
N THR A 116 7.36 4.56 8.86
CA THR A 116 7.17 6.02 8.91
C THR A 116 5.82 6.39 9.52
N PHE A 117 4.74 5.79 9.05
CA PHE A 117 3.39 6.14 9.48
C PHE A 117 2.88 5.30 10.65
N GLN A 118 3.64 4.28 11.08
CA GLN A 118 3.27 3.37 12.16
C GLN A 118 1.90 2.72 11.93
N HIS A 119 1.68 2.24 10.71
CA HIS A 119 0.48 1.50 10.33
C HIS A 119 0.85 0.14 9.76
N SER A 120 -0.06 -0.82 9.87
CA SER A 120 0.12 -2.15 9.28
C SER A 120 0.27 -2.08 7.76
N GLY A 121 0.98 -3.05 7.17
CA GLY A 121 1.11 -3.12 5.71
C GLY A 121 -0.22 -3.24 4.97
N GLN A 122 -1.23 -3.86 5.58
CA GLN A 122 -2.59 -3.90 5.04
C GLN A 122 -3.21 -2.50 4.99
N THR A 123 -3.04 -1.72 6.07
CA THR A 123 -3.50 -0.33 6.14
C THR A 123 -2.81 0.52 5.07
N ILE A 124 -1.49 0.43 4.95
CA ILE A 124 -0.72 1.13 3.91
C ILE A 124 -1.24 0.78 2.52
N SER A 125 -1.35 -0.51 2.18
CA SER A 125 -1.85 -0.94 0.87
C SER A 125 -3.28 -0.45 0.61
N LYS A 126 -4.16 -0.46 1.62
CA LYS A 126 -5.53 0.04 1.51
C LYS A 126 -5.54 1.50 1.07
N TYR A 127 -4.80 2.38 1.76
CA TYR A 127 -4.82 3.81 1.46
C TYR A 127 -4.08 4.16 0.17
N VAL A 128 -3.00 3.45 -0.16
CA VAL A 128 -2.38 3.57 -1.50
C VAL A 128 -3.41 3.31 -2.59
N SER A 129 -4.16 2.20 -2.52
CA SER A 129 -5.18 1.89 -3.54
C SER A 129 -6.35 2.87 -3.54
N LEU A 130 -6.81 3.29 -2.36
CA LEU A 130 -7.96 4.17 -2.21
C LEU A 130 -7.67 5.57 -2.73
N VAL A 131 -6.52 6.15 -2.38
CA VAL A 131 -6.10 7.47 -2.88
C VAL A 131 -5.78 7.41 -4.36
N LEU A 132 -5.12 6.35 -4.85
CA LEU A 132 -4.85 6.21 -6.29
C LEU A 132 -6.16 6.21 -7.09
N ARG A 133 -7.18 5.48 -6.63
CA ARG A 133 -8.50 5.49 -7.26
C ARG A 133 -9.13 6.88 -7.26
N ALA A 134 -9.04 7.61 -6.14
CA ALA A 134 -9.55 8.98 -6.04
C ALA A 134 -8.87 9.91 -7.04
N ILE A 135 -7.54 9.80 -7.18
CA ILE A 135 -6.77 10.55 -8.18
C ILE A 135 -7.19 10.17 -9.60
N CYS A 136 -7.38 8.89 -9.93
CA CYS A 136 -7.86 8.49 -11.25
C CYS A 136 -9.28 8.99 -11.58
N ILE A 137 -10.12 9.21 -10.57
CA ILE A 137 -11.43 9.85 -10.77
C ILE A 137 -11.23 11.34 -11.05
N LEU A 138 -10.35 12.00 -10.28
CA LEU A 138 -10.01 13.40 -10.44
C LEU A 138 -9.39 13.70 -11.82
N ASP A 139 -8.52 12.80 -12.30
CA ASP A 139 -7.79 12.89 -13.57
C ASP A 139 -8.69 13.25 -14.75
N LYS A 140 -9.90 12.70 -14.80
CA LYS A 140 -10.87 12.94 -15.88
C LYS A 140 -11.24 14.41 -16.08
N ASP A 141 -11.12 15.22 -15.03
CA ASP A 141 -11.45 16.64 -15.09
C ASP A 141 -10.25 17.54 -15.42
N TYR A 142 -9.04 17.09 -15.09
CA TYR A 142 -7.81 17.90 -15.18
C TYR A 142 -6.88 17.46 -16.31
N VAL A 143 -6.86 16.17 -16.63
CA VAL A 143 -6.07 15.59 -17.71
C VAL A 143 -6.99 15.34 -18.88
N ARG A 144 -6.95 16.28 -19.83
CA ARG A 144 -7.61 16.13 -21.12
C ARG A 144 -6.57 15.76 -22.16
N ARG A 145 -6.91 14.78 -22.98
CA ARG A 145 -6.16 14.53 -24.21
C ARG A 145 -6.23 15.81 -25.07
N PRO A 146 -5.11 16.25 -25.68
CA PRO A 146 -5.17 17.29 -26.69
C PRO A 146 -6.13 16.85 -27.81
N ASN A 147 -7.09 17.69 -28.20
CA ASN A 147 -7.89 17.43 -29.40
C ASN A 147 -6.96 17.36 -30.61
N ASP A 148 -7.32 16.58 -31.64
CA ASP A 148 -6.51 16.47 -32.87
C ASP A 148 -6.20 17.84 -33.49
N GLU A 149 -7.14 18.78 -33.40
CA GLU A 149 -6.99 20.17 -33.85
C GLU A 149 -5.92 20.95 -33.07
N MET A 150 -5.68 20.58 -31.82
CA MET A 150 -4.69 21.17 -30.92
C MET A 150 -3.28 20.60 -31.13
N ILE A 151 -3.15 19.49 -31.85
CA ILE A 151 -1.85 18.91 -32.26
C ILE A 151 -1.26 19.82 -33.35
N PRO A 152 -0.07 20.40 -33.14
CA PRO A 152 0.62 21.21 -34.16
C PRO A 152 0.79 20.42 -35.47
N ALA A 153 0.62 21.09 -36.61
CA ALA A 153 0.65 20.45 -37.93
C ALA A 153 1.93 19.64 -38.20
N HIS A 154 3.07 20.05 -37.63
CA HIS A 154 4.35 19.36 -37.76
C HIS A 154 4.41 18.01 -37.01
N ILE A 155 3.59 17.83 -35.96
CA ILE A 155 3.43 16.55 -35.25
C ILE A 155 2.38 15.70 -35.96
N ARG A 156 1.26 16.32 -36.37
CA ARG A 156 0.15 15.64 -37.07
C ARG A 156 0.59 14.96 -38.36
N HIS A 157 1.47 15.60 -39.13
CA HIS A 157 1.97 15.05 -40.39
C HIS A 157 3.22 14.15 -40.23
N SER A 158 3.74 14.02 -39.00
CA SER A 158 4.92 13.18 -38.76
C SER A 158 4.50 11.75 -38.43
N LYS A 159 4.82 10.81 -39.31
CA LYS A 159 4.64 9.36 -39.04
C LYS A 159 5.35 8.89 -37.78
N ARG A 160 6.42 9.58 -37.36
CA ARG A 160 7.20 9.22 -36.16
C ARG A 160 6.50 9.66 -34.87
N PHE A 161 5.81 10.80 -34.88
CA PHE A 161 5.27 11.41 -33.66
C PHE A 161 3.76 11.24 -33.53
N PHE A 162 3.03 11.13 -34.64
CA PHE A 162 1.57 11.06 -34.62
C PHE A 162 1.02 9.84 -33.86
N SER A 163 1.70 8.69 -33.91
CA SER A 163 1.32 7.47 -33.19
C SER A 163 1.21 7.62 -31.67
N TYR A 164 1.88 8.62 -31.05
CA TYR A 164 1.77 8.86 -29.61
C TYR A 164 0.51 9.66 -29.24
N PHE A 165 -0.21 10.18 -30.22
CA PHE A 165 -1.38 11.03 -30.04
C PHE A 165 -2.69 10.38 -30.54
N GLU A 166 -2.62 9.23 -31.22
CA GLU A 166 -3.76 8.36 -31.59
C GLU A 166 -4.28 7.55 -30.39
#